data_AF-A0A7Y4W582-F1
#
_entry.id   AF-A0A7Y4W582-F1
#
_cell.length_a   1.000
_cell.length_b   1.000
_cell.length_c   1.000
_cell.angle_alpha   90.00
_cell.angle_beta   90.00
_cell.angle_gamma   90.00
#
_symmetry.space_group_name_H-M   'P 1'
#
loop_
_entity.id
_entity.type
_entity.pdbx_description
1 polymer ?
#
loop_
_entity_poly.entity_id
_entity_poly.type
_entity_poly.pdbx_seq_one_letter_code
_entity_poly.pdbx_strand_id
1 'polypeptide(L)'
;MATHTNSTPPPAPTLREAFWYWLKLGFISFGGPAGQIAMMHQELVENKRWISEKRFLHALNYCMVLPGPEAQQLATYIGWLMHKRLGGLMAGGLFVLPSFLILIILSWAYMRLGDLPQIAAILYGVKSAVVAIVLFAAYRIGKRVLKNHILWSMAVTAFIAIA
;
A
#
# COMPACT_ATOMS: atom_id res chain seq x y z
N MET A 1 -39.99 21.84 1.98
CA MET A 1 -38.86 22.71 1.60
C MET A 1 -37.58 21.90 1.80
N ALA A 2 -37.15 21.12 0.80
CA ALA A 2 -35.93 20.31 0.92
C ALA A 2 -34.71 21.23 0.81
N THR A 3 -33.86 21.23 1.82
CA THR A 3 -32.58 21.94 1.84
C THR A 3 -31.68 21.42 0.73
N HIS A 4 -31.49 22.22 -0.33
CA HIS A 4 -30.45 21.98 -1.31
C HIS A 4 -29.09 22.16 -0.61
N THR A 5 -28.45 21.05 -0.22
CA THR A 5 -27.05 21.08 0.17
C THR A 5 -26.27 21.50 -1.08
N ASN A 6 -25.72 22.72 -1.08
CA ASN A 6 -24.80 23.19 -2.11
C ASN A 6 -23.59 22.24 -2.17
N SER A 7 -23.68 21.23 -3.02
CA SER A 7 -22.60 20.30 -3.30
C SER A 7 -21.66 20.97 -4.29
N THR A 8 -20.81 21.88 -3.79
CA THR A 8 -19.69 22.40 -4.55
C THR A 8 -18.88 21.21 -5.06
N PRO A 9 -18.63 21.08 -6.37
CA PRO A 9 -17.84 19.99 -6.90
C PRO A 9 -16.48 19.96 -6.20
N PRO A 10 -15.96 18.78 -5.83
CA PRO A 10 -14.63 18.68 -5.26
C PRO A 10 -13.61 19.36 -6.20
N PRO A 11 -12.74 20.24 -5.68
CA PRO A 11 -11.76 20.91 -6.51
C PRO A 11 -10.82 19.87 -7.13
N ALA A 12 -10.65 19.95 -8.45
CA ALA A 12 -9.71 19.09 -9.14
C ALA A 12 -8.28 19.51 -8.74
N PRO A 13 -7.44 18.59 -8.24
CA PRO A 13 -6.06 18.91 -7.95
C PRO A 13 -5.30 19.22 -9.22
N THR A 14 -4.26 20.02 -9.08
CA THR A 14 -3.27 20.18 -10.13
C THR A 14 -2.44 18.90 -10.28
N LEU A 15 -1.86 18.71 -11.47
CA LEU A 15 -0.95 17.58 -11.73
C LEU A 15 0.21 17.53 -10.73
N ARG A 16 0.73 18.71 -10.34
CA ARG A 16 1.83 18.83 -9.39
C ARG A 16 1.43 18.36 -7.99
N GLU A 17 0.25 18.74 -7.51
CA GLU A 17 -0.25 18.29 -6.21
C GLU A 17 -0.50 16.78 -6.20
N ALA A 18 -1.09 16.24 -7.27
CA ALA A 18 -1.26 14.81 -7.43
C ALA A 18 0.08 14.07 -7.46
N PHE A 19 1.07 14.57 -8.20
CA PHE A 19 2.42 13.99 -8.27
C PHE A 19 3.06 13.85 -6.88
N TRP A 20 3.09 14.94 -6.10
CA TRP A 20 3.67 14.92 -4.76
C TRP A 20 2.89 14.03 -3.79
N TYR A 21 1.57 13.99 -3.92
CA TYR A 21 0.74 13.08 -3.13
C TYR A 21 1.07 11.62 -3.43
N TRP A 22 1.07 11.20 -4.69
CA TRP A 22 1.34 9.80 -5.06
C TRP A 22 2.77 9.38 -4.74
N LEU A 23 3.75 10.29 -4.94
CA LEU A 23 5.14 10.05 -4.54
C LEU A 23 5.26 9.86 -3.02
N LYS A 24 4.64 10.75 -2.23
CA LYS A 24 4.61 10.64 -0.77
C LYS A 24 3.96 9.33 -0.35
N LEU A 25 2.82 8.99 -0.93
CA LEU A 25 2.09 7.75 -0.65
C LEU A 25 2.98 6.53 -0.92
N GLY A 26 3.74 6.50 -2.02
CA GLY A 26 4.68 5.42 -2.31
C GLY A 26 5.80 5.25 -1.28
N PHE A 27 6.22 6.31 -0.59
CA PHE A 27 7.18 6.23 0.52
C PHE A 27 6.55 5.79 1.85
N ILE A 28 5.26 6.10 2.07
CA ILE A 28 4.57 5.84 3.35
C ILE A 28 3.51 4.73 3.28
N SER A 29 3.53 3.91 2.24
CA SER A 29 2.55 2.84 2.00
C SER A 29 2.76 1.64 2.93
N PHE A 30 2.39 1.78 4.20
CA PHE A 30 2.46 0.74 5.24
C PHE A 30 1.07 0.27 5.70
N GLY A 31 1.02 -0.83 6.45
CA GLY A 31 -0.22 -1.32 7.09
C GLY A 31 -1.04 -2.33 6.27
N GLY A 32 -0.48 -2.86 5.19
CA GLY A 32 -1.16 -3.79 4.28
C GLY A 32 -2.26 -3.11 3.43
N PRO A 33 -2.99 -3.87 2.60
CA PRO A 33 -3.97 -3.31 1.67
C PRO A 33 -5.02 -2.43 2.37
N ALA A 34 -5.59 -2.91 3.48
CA ALA A 34 -6.58 -2.15 4.24
C ALA A 34 -6.02 -0.84 4.82
N GLY A 35 -4.78 -0.83 5.33
CA GLY A 35 -4.13 0.37 5.83
C GLY A 35 -3.86 1.39 4.72
N GLN A 36 -3.39 0.91 3.57
CA GLN A 36 -3.14 1.76 2.39
C GLN A 36 -4.45 2.36 1.84
N ILE A 37 -5.53 1.57 1.77
CA ILE A 37 -6.85 2.05 1.35
C ILE A 37 -7.39 3.09 2.34
N ALA A 38 -7.26 2.85 3.64
CA ALA A 38 -7.68 3.81 4.66
C ALA A 38 -6.91 5.13 4.56
N MET A 39 -5.58 5.09 4.34
CA MET A 39 -4.78 6.30 4.12
C MET A 39 -5.23 7.07 2.87
N MET A 40 -5.53 6.37 1.78
CA MET A 40 -6.04 7.00 0.57
C MET A 40 -7.42 7.64 0.78
N HIS A 41 -8.31 6.97 1.50
CA HIS A 41 -9.63 7.50 1.83
C HIS A 41 -9.50 8.78 2.69
N GLN A 42 -8.76 8.70 3.80
CA GLN A 42 -8.54 9.83 4.70
C GLN A 42 -7.93 11.04 3.96
N GLU A 43 -6.89 10.84 3.16
CA GLU A 43 -6.25 11.96 2.46
C GLU A 43 -7.07 12.48 1.27
N LEU A 44 -7.59 11.61 0.42
CA LEU A 44 -8.21 12.01 -0.85
C LEU A 44 -9.67 12.43 -0.69
N VAL A 45 -10.40 11.82 0.25
CA VAL A 45 -11.82 12.07 0.48
C VAL A 45 -12.02 13.07 1.62
N GLU A 46 -11.43 12.83 2.79
CA GLU A 46 -11.72 13.63 3.99
C GLU A 46 -10.91 14.94 4.02
N ASN A 47 -9.58 14.84 3.92
CA ASN A 47 -8.67 15.96 4.10
C ASN A 47 -8.63 16.87 2.86
N LYS A 48 -8.27 16.32 1.70
CA LYS A 48 -8.08 17.10 0.46
C LYS A 48 -9.37 17.28 -0.33
N ARG A 49 -10.35 16.40 -0.13
CA ARG A 49 -11.65 16.40 -0.83
C ARG A 49 -11.50 16.48 -2.36
N TRP A 50 -10.52 15.76 -2.91
CA TRP A 50 -10.27 15.69 -4.36
C TRP A 50 -11.21 14.70 -5.06
N ILE A 51 -11.75 13.75 -4.31
CA ILE A 51 -12.71 12.76 -4.78
C ILE A 51 -13.84 12.61 -3.76
N SER A 52 -15.07 12.45 -4.22
CA SER A 52 -16.22 12.25 -3.32
C SER A 52 -16.24 10.83 -2.77
N GLU A 53 -16.84 10.67 -1.59
CA GLU A 53 -17.08 9.36 -0.94
C GLU A 53 -17.67 8.34 -1.91
N LYS A 54 -18.76 8.71 -2.60
CA LYS A 54 -19.44 7.85 -3.57
C LYS A 54 -18.52 7.39 -4.70
N ARG A 55 -17.65 8.27 -5.20
CA ARG A 55 -16.75 7.94 -6.31
C ARG A 55 -15.57 7.09 -5.83
N PHE A 56 -15.07 7.34 -4.62
CA PHE A 56 -14.05 6.50 -3.99
C PHE A 56 -14.57 5.07 -3.74
N LEU A 57 -15.75 4.92 -3.13
CA LEU A 57 -16.34 3.61 -2.87
C LEU A 57 -16.66 2.85 -4.16
N HIS A 58 -17.12 3.54 -5.21
CA HIS A 58 -17.32 2.91 -6.51
C HIS A 58 -16.00 2.36 -7.10
N ALA A 59 -14.92 3.14 -6.98
CA ALA A 59 -13.58 2.71 -7.37
C ALA A 59 -13.09 1.51 -6.56
N LEU A 60 -13.26 1.54 -5.24
CA LEU A 60 -12.90 0.44 -4.34
C LEU A 60 -13.64 -0.85 -4.69
N ASN A 61 -14.96 -0.77 -4.83
CA ASN A 61 -15.79 -1.94 -5.18
C ASN A 61 -15.39 -2.54 -6.53
N TYR A 62 -15.01 -1.71 -7.49
CA TYR A 62 -14.50 -2.19 -8.78
C TYR A 62 -13.17 -2.92 -8.63
N CYS A 63 -12.23 -2.35 -7.88
CA CYS A 63 -10.92 -2.98 -7.62
C CYS A 63 -11.01 -4.28 -6.81
N MET A 64 -12.03 -4.46 -5.96
CA MET A 64 -12.25 -5.72 -5.24
C MET A 64 -12.68 -6.88 -6.14
N VAL A 65 -13.23 -6.60 -7.33
CA VAL A 65 -13.60 -7.62 -8.32
C VAL A 65 -12.42 -8.00 -9.22
N LEU A 66 -11.45 -7.09 -9.38
CA LEU A 66 -10.29 -7.31 -10.23
C LEU A 66 -9.25 -8.18 -9.51
N PRO A 67 -8.64 -9.18 -10.18
CA PRO A 67 -7.54 -9.92 -9.60
C PRO A 67 -6.30 -9.00 -9.49
N GLY A 68 -5.71 -8.91 -8.31
CA GLY A 68 -4.42 -8.23 -8.09
C GLY A 68 -4.34 -7.41 -6.80
N PRO A 69 -3.30 -6.57 -6.67
CA PRO A 69 -3.07 -5.78 -5.46
C PRO A 69 -4.08 -4.63 -5.33
N GLU A 70 -5.11 -4.84 -4.51
CA GLU A 70 -6.27 -3.93 -4.34
C GLU A 70 -5.88 -2.46 -4.18
N ALA A 71 -4.95 -2.15 -3.27
CA ALA A 71 -4.56 -0.76 -2.98
C ALA A 71 -3.85 -0.08 -4.18
N GLN A 72 -3.00 -0.81 -4.90
CA GLN A 72 -2.31 -0.28 -6.08
C GLN A 72 -3.29 -0.08 -7.25
N GLN A 73 -4.22 -1.01 -7.45
CA GLN A 73 -5.26 -0.87 -8.46
C GLN A 73 -6.14 0.35 -8.16
N LEU A 74 -6.53 0.53 -6.89
CA LEU A 74 -7.31 1.68 -6.45
C LEU A 74 -6.54 2.99 -6.66
N ALA A 75 -5.26 3.05 -6.30
CA ALA A 75 -4.41 4.22 -6.53
C ALA A 75 -4.34 4.57 -8.02
N THR A 76 -4.11 3.56 -8.87
CA THR A 76 -4.04 3.72 -10.34
C THR A 76 -5.38 4.22 -10.90
N TYR A 77 -6.49 3.64 -10.45
CA TYR A 77 -7.81 4.02 -10.93
C TYR A 77 -8.22 5.41 -10.46
N ILE A 78 -7.96 5.77 -9.20
CA ILE A 78 -8.21 7.13 -8.68
C ILE A 78 -7.32 8.15 -9.41
N GLY A 79 -6.04 7.83 -9.62
CA GLY A 79 -5.15 8.65 -10.45
C GLY A 79 -5.73 8.89 -11.85
N TRP A 80 -6.31 7.85 -12.46
CA TRP A 80 -6.99 7.96 -13.74
C TRP A 80 -8.26 8.81 -13.69
N LEU A 81 -9.04 8.73 -12.61
CA LEU A 81 -10.21 9.59 -12.41
C LEU A 81 -9.84 11.07 -12.28
N MET A 82 -8.66 11.38 -11.72
CA MET A 82 -8.18 12.75 -11.51
C MET A 82 -7.57 13.36 -12.78
N HIS A 83 -6.70 12.64 -13.48
CA HIS A 83 -5.94 13.18 -14.62
C HIS A 83 -5.88 12.24 -15.84
N LYS A 84 -6.91 11.39 -16.01
CA LYS A 84 -7.02 10.43 -17.13
C LYS A 84 -5.78 9.53 -17.24
N ARG A 85 -5.38 9.16 -18.45
CA ARG A 85 -4.28 8.22 -18.70
C ARG A 85 -2.98 8.61 -17.98
N LEU A 86 -2.65 9.90 -18.00
CA LEU A 86 -1.43 10.42 -17.38
C LEU A 86 -1.47 10.29 -15.85
N GLY A 87 -2.63 10.58 -15.24
CA GLY A 87 -2.85 10.40 -13.81
C GLY A 87 -2.78 8.95 -13.37
N GLY A 88 -3.33 8.02 -14.15
CA GLY A 88 -3.29 6.59 -13.85
C GLY A 88 -1.87 6.03 -13.89
N LEU A 89 -1.12 6.32 -14.97
CA LEU A 89 0.27 5.89 -15.10
C LEU A 89 1.16 6.50 -14.00
N MET A 90 0.95 7.77 -13.69
CA MET A 90 1.67 8.47 -12.62
C MET A 90 1.36 7.87 -11.24
N ALA A 91 0.09 7.69 -10.89
CA ALA A 91 -0.30 7.16 -9.59
C ALA A 91 0.18 5.72 -9.40
N GLY A 92 -0.08 4.85 -10.38
CA GLY A 92 0.37 3.45 -10.32
C GLY A 92 1.90 3.32 -10.32
N GLY A 93 2.60 4.13 -11.12
CA GLY A 93 4.06 4.15 -11.16
C GLY A 93 4.66 4.64 -9.85
N LEU A 94 4.23 5.81 -9.36
CA LEU A 94 4.74 6.41 -8.12
C LEU A 94 4.37 5.61 -6.86
N PHE A 95 3.35 4.77 -6.92
CA PHE A 95 3.04 3.83 -5.84
C PHE A 95 4.15 2.79 -5.63
N VAL A 96 4.76 2.29 -6.71
CA VAL A 96 5.76 1.20 -6.68
C VAL A 96 7.20 1.73 -6.74
N LEU A 97 7.42 2.81 -7.51
CA LEU A 97 8.74 3.33 -7.86
C LEU A 97 9.64 3.62 -6.64
N PRO A 98 9.17 4.24 -5.54
CA PRO A 98 10.03 4.52 -4.38
C PRO A 98 10.65 3.25 -3.78
N SER A 99 9.81 2.23 -3.57
CA SER A 99 10.27 0.94 -3.01
C SER A 99 11.23 0.24 -3.96
N PHE A 100 10.95 0.26 -5.27
CA PHE A 100 11.83 -0.30 -6.30
C PHE A 100 13.21 0.37 -6.32
N LEU A 101 13.26 1.70 -6.26
CA LEU A 101 14.52 2.46 -6.24
C LEU A 101 15.31 2.17 -4.95
N ILE A 102 14.65 2.13 -3.80
CA ILE A 102 15.30 1.77 -2.53
C ILE A 102 15.93 0.38 -2.64
N LEU A 103 15.21 -0.61 -3.18
CA LEU A 103 15.73 -1.96 -3.38
C LEU A 103 16.96 -1.99 -4.28
N ILE A 104 16.96 -1.25 -5.39
CA ILE A 104 18.12 -1.16 -6.29
C ILE A 104 19.32 -0.56 -5.56
N ILE A 105 19.14 0.58 -4.88
CA ILE A 105 20.20 1.29 -4.17
C ILE A 105 20.80 0.39 -3.09
N LEU A 106 19.96 -0.28 -2.29
CA LEU A 106 20.41 -1.17 -1.22
C LEU A 106 21.10 -2.41 -1.77
N SER A 107 20.61 -2.97 -2.87
CA SER A 107 21.23 -4.13 -3.54
C SER A 107 22.60 -3.76 -4.11
N TRP A 108 22.71 -2.61 -4.76
CA TRP A 108 23.98 -2.09 -5.26
C TRP A 108 24.97 -1.84 -4.12
N ALA A 109 24.52 -1.21 -3.03
CA ALA A 109 25.34 -0.96 -1.85
C ALA A 109 25.82 -2.29 -1.23
N TYR A 110 24.95 -3.29 -1.14
CA TYR A 110 25.30 -4.63 -0.68
C TYR A 110 26.38 -5.27 -1.55
N MET A 111 26.25 -5.23 -2.88
CA MET A 111 27.25 -5.78 -3.79
C MET A 111 28.61 -5.09 -3.71
N ARG A 112 28.65 -3.80 -3.34
CA ARG A 112 29.89 -3.01 -3.27
C ARG A 112 30.56 -3.05 -1.91
N LEU A 113 29.76 -3.12 -0.85
CA LEU A 113 30.22 -2.86 0.51
C LEU A 113 29.95 -4.05 1.46
N GLY A 114 29.28 -5.11 0.99
CA GLY A 114 28.84 -6.24 1.81
C GLY A 114 29.98 -7.04 2.46
N ASP A 115 31.17 -7.03 1.87
CA ASP A 115 32.36 -7.73 2.38
C ASP A 115 33.02 -7.00 3.56
N LEU A 116 32.66 -5.73 3.80
CA LEU A 116 33.16 -4.98 4.95
C LEU A 116 32.57 -5.57 6.24
N PRO A 117 33.39 -5.94 7.23
CA PRO A 117 32.92 -6.61 8.45
C PRO A 117 31.90 -5.77 9.24
N GLN A 118 32.01 -4.43 9.19
CA GLN A 118 31.03 -3.54 9.81
C GLN A 118 29.65 -3.65 9.15
N ILE A 119 29.60 -3.75 7.82
CA ILE A 119 28.34 -3.84 7.07
C ILE A 119 27.73 -5.22 7.21
N ALA A 120 28.55 -6.28 7.20
CA ALA A 120 28.10 -7.63 7.51
C ALA A 120 27.46 -7.71 8.91
N ALA A 121 28.04 -7.07 9.92
CA ALA A 121 27.49 -7.00 11.27
C ALA A 121 26.14 -6.25 11.32
N ILE A 122 26.04 -5.10 10.64
CA ILE A 122 24.78 -4.35 10.53
C ILE A 122 23.70 -5.21 9.85
N LEU A 123 24.02 -5.84 8.72
CA LEU A 123 23.09 -6.68 7.99
C LEU A 123 22.65 -7.89 8.81
N TYR A 124 23.52 -8.45 9.65
CA TYR A 124 23.15 -9.51 10.59
C TYR A 124 22.12 -9.04 11.63
N GLY A 125 22.30 -7.83 12.18
CA GLY A 125 21.31 -7.18 13.03
C GLY A 125 19.98 -6.96 12.30
N VAL A 126 20.02 -6.45 11.08
CA VAL A 126 18.83 -6.23 10.23
C VAL A 126 18.11 -7.55 9.94
N LYS A 127 18.83 -8.63 9.59
CA LYS A 127 18.24 -9.97 9.39
C LYS A 127 17.42 -10.41 10.60
N SER A 128 17.97 -10.23 11.81
CA SER A 128 17.28 -10.58 13.06
C SER A 128 16.02 -9.73 13.27
N ALA A 129 16.09 -8.42 13.00
CA ALA A 129 14.93 -7.53 13.07
C ALA A 129 13.84 -7.91 12.05
N VAL A 130 14.23 -8.26 10.82
CA VAL A 130 13.31 -8.71 9.77
C VAL A 130 12.57 -9.98 10.21
N VAL A 131 13.28 -10.98 10.76
CA VAL A 131 12.65 -12.20 11.29
C VAL A 131 11.61 -11.86 12.36
N ALA A 132 11.95 -10.98 13.31
CA ALA A 132 11.01 -10.55 14.34
C ALA A 132 9.77 -9.84 13.77
N ILE A 133 9.94 -8.95 12.79
CA ILE A 133 8.84 -8.24 12.13
C ILE A 133 7.93 -9.21 11.36
N VAL A 134 8.51 -10.16 10.63
CA VAL A 134 7.76 -11.17 9.87
C VAL A 134 6.97 -12.07 10.82
N LEU A 135 7.58 -12.55 11.91
CA LEU A 135 6.90 -13.34 12.94
C LEU A 135 5.76 -12.54 13.58
N PHE A 136 5.99 -11.27 13.93
CA PHE A 136 4.96 -10.41 14.49
C PHE A 136 3.80 -10.17 13.52
N ALA A 137 4.08 -9.95 12.23
CA ALA A 137 3.07 -9.81 11.20
C ALA A 137 2.26 -11.11 11.02
N ALA A 138 2.95 -12.26 10.94
CA ALA A 138 2.32 -13.57 10.85
C ALA A 138 1.43 -13.86 12.05
N TYR A 139 1.90 -13.57 13.27
CA TYR A 139 1.11 -13.71 14.49
C TYR A 139 -0.11 -12.78 14.51
N ARG A 140 0.06 -11.50 14.14
CA ARG A 140 -1.03 -10.51 14.10
C ARG A 140 -2.12 -10.90 13.11
N ILE A 141 -1.74 -11.39 11.93
CA ILE A 141 -2.67 -11.86 10.89
C ILE A 141 -3.30 -13.18 11.34
N GLY A 142 -2.49 -14.13 11.79
CA GLY A 142 -2.92 -15.44 12.28
C GLY A 142 -3.97 -15.33 13.38
N LYS A 143 -3.75 -14.49 14.40
CA LYS A 143 -4.73 -14.26 15.48
C LYS A 143 -6.06 -13.69 14.98
N ARG A 144 -6.06 -12.92 13.88
CA ARG A 144 -7.28 -12.35 13.30
C ARG A 144 -8.07 -13.37 12.47
N VAL A 145 -7.37 -14.31 11.84
CA VAL A 145 -7.95 -15.30 10.90
C VAL A 145 -8.27 -16.64 11.58
N LEU A 146 -7.36 -17.16 12.40
CA LEU A 146 -7.44 -18.48 13.05
C LEU A 146 -8.32 -18.41 14.31
N LYS A 147 -9.63 -18.47 14.11
CA LYS A 147 -10.61 -18.32 15.21
C LYS A 147 -10.94 -19.62 15.96
N ASN A 148 -10.62 -20.79 15.41
CA ASN A 148 -10.97 -22.09 15.98
C ASN A 148 -9.84 -23.13 15.80
N HIS A 149 -9.96 -24.25 16.49
CA HIS A 149 -8.94 -25.32 16.48
C HIS A 149 -8.77 -25.97 15.10
N ILE A 150 -9.82 -26.04 14.28
CA ILE A 150 -9.77 -26.60 12.93
C ILE A 150 -8.89 -25.74 12.00
N LEU A 151 -9.06 -24.41 12.04
CA LEU A 151 -8.22 -23.49 11.25
C LEU A 151 -6.76 -23.58 11.69
N TRP A 152 -6.51 -23.72 13.00
CA TRP A 152 -5.17 -23.95 13.53
C TRP A 152 -4.57 -25.27 13.06
N SER A 153 -5.32 -26.38 13.09
CA SER A 153 -4.83 -27.67 12.60
C SER A 153 -4.52 -27.61 11.11
N MET A 154 -5.40 -27.01 10.30
CA MET A 154 -5.14 -26.82 8.87
C MET A 154 -3.88 -25.98 8.61
N ALA A 155 -3.68 -24.89 9.36
CA ALA A 155 -2.49 -24.06 9.24
C ALA A 155 -1.20 -24.82 9.58
N VAL A 156 -1.21 -25.59 10.67
CA VAL A 156 -0.05 -26.41 11.09
C VAL A 156 0.23 -27.51 10.07
N THR A 157 -0.79 -28.23 9.60
CA THR A 157 -0.61 -29.28 8.58
C THR A 157 -0.09 -28.70 7.27
N ALA A 158 -0.60 -27.55 6.83
CA ALA A 158 -0.09 -26.86 5.64
C ALA A 158 1.37 -26.42 5.81
N PHE A 159 1.74 -25.90 6.99
CA PHE A 159 3.12 -25.51 7.28
C PHE A 159 4.07 -26.71 7.24
N ILE A 160 3.68 -27.84 7.86
CA ILE A 160 4.45 -29.09 7.83
C ILE A 160 4.55 -29.66 6.42
N ALA A 161 3.50 -29.57 5.60
CA ALA A 161 3.51 -30.09 4.24
C ALA A 161 4.40 -29.29 3.27
N ILE A 162 4.69 -28.02 3.59
CA ILE A 162 5.59 -27.16 2.80
C ILE A 162 7.05 -27.32 3.23
N ALA A 163 7.30 -27.59 4.51
CA ALA A 163 8.63 -27.74 5.11
C ALA A 163 9.32 -29.04 4.69
#